data_AF-A0A6M0EM24-F1
#
_entry.id   AF-A0A6M0EM24-F1
#
_cell.length_a   1.000
_cell.length_b   1.000
_cell.length_c   1.000
_cell.angle_alpha   90.00
_cell.angle_beta   90.00
_cell.angle_gamma   90.00
#
_symmetry.space_group_name_H-M   'P 1'
#
loop_
_entity.id
_entity.type
_entity.pdbx_description
1 polymer ?
#
loop_
_entity_poly.entity_id
_entity_poly.type
_entity_poly.pdbx_seq_one_letter_code
_entity_poly.pdbx_strand_id
1 'polypeptide(L)'
;MTIHMKLISSLSSILTAGGVTLAVTGMPAQAFNLNMTNTSNNGAVNVAPQLTVDVNDIGSGQVEFKFNNTGSVDPASITAVYFGKGSNFSDVFSFDSIVNSSGVKFSDGASPKNPGGGIKWNSGFAADADSPKGFNKNGIDVGESLAIKFDLNSGFSFTDVEDGFASDDLSIAMHVQSIGGSGGFSDWFQSNPPVNPPAVPEPLTFLGSAVALGFGAIFKKEYSKKQNKSKAKA
;
A
#
# COMPACT_ATOMS: atom_id res chain seq x y z
N MET A 1 -75.86 -27.40 11.43
CA MET A 1 -75.10 -26.29 10.81
C MET A 1 -73.71 -26.83 10.52
N THR A 2 -73.53 -27.50 9.38
CA THR A 2 -72.71 -27.04 8.22
C THR A 2 -71.21 -27.05 8.58
N ILE A 3 -70.26 -27.77 7.96
CA ILE A 3 -69.95 -28.02 6.54
C ILE A 3 -69.06 -29.31 6.42
N HIS A 4 -69.24 -30.08 5.35
CA HIS A 4 -68.30 -31.07 4.77
C HIS A 4 -67.22 -30.36 3.92
N MET A 5 -65.94 -30.78 3.94
CA MET A 5 -65.13 -30.83 2.70
C MET A 5 -63.79 -31.59 2.80
N LYS A 6 -63.59 -32.53 1.87
CA LYS A 6 -62.31 -33.12 1.42
C LYS A 6 -61.44 -32.05 0.72
N LEU A 7 -60.12 -32.25 0.61
CA LEU A 7 -59.23 -32.01 -0.57
C LEU A 7 -57.75 -32.20 -0.11
N ILE A 8 -56.98 -33.20 -0.58
CA ILE A 8 -56.18 -33.32 -1.83
C ILE A 8 -54.88 -32.48 -1.83
N SER A 9 -53.76 -33.20 -2.04
CA SER A 9 -52.45 -32.82 -2.65
C SER A 9 -51.69 -31.60 -2.06
N SER A 10 -50.37 -31.52 -2.06
CA SER A 10 -49.39 -31.89 -3.09
C SER A 10 -47.98 -32.03 -2.51
N LEU A 11 -47.17 -32.92 -3.09
CA LEU A 11 -45.72 -32.85 -3.00
C LEU A 11 -45.26 -31.54 -3.66
N SER A 12 -44.38 -30.80 -3.00
CA SER A 12 -43.59 -29.75 -3.66
C SER A 12 -42.11 -30.02 -3.41
N SER A 13 -41.46 -30.31 -4.53
CA SER A 13 -40.06 -30.64 -4.76
C SER A 13 -39.07 -29.64 -4.16
N ILE A 14 -38.08 -30.17 -3.43
CA ILE A 14 -36.84 -29.48 -3.06
C ILE A 14 -36.03 -29.27 -4.35
N LEU A 15 -35.90 -28.02 -4.79
CA LEU A 15 -35.01 -27.62 -5.88
C LEU A 15 -33.63 -27.34 -5.27
N THR A 16 -32.72 -28.31 -5.35
CA THR A 16 -31.32 -28.14 -4.96
C THR A 16 -30.62 -27.31 -6.03
N ALA A 17 -30.60 -25.98 -5.86
CA ALA A 17 -29.74 -25.12 -6.67
C ALA A 17 -28.29 -25.26 -6.18
N GLY A 18 -27.47 -25.98 -6.93
CA GLY A 18 -26.03 -26.03 -6.74
C GLY A 18 -25.42 -24.65 -7.02
N GLY A 19 -25.16 -23.89 -5.96
CA GLY A 19 -24.39 -22.65 -6.06
C GLY A 19 -22.92 -22.98 -6.29
N VAL A 20 -22.42 -22.72 -7.49
CA VAL A 20 -20.99 -22.56 -7.72
C VAL A 20 -20.57 -21.28 -7.03
N THR A 21 -19.98 -21.38 -5.85
CA THR A 21 -19.25 -20.25 -5.24
C THR A 21 -18.01 -19.99 -6.09
N LEU A 22 -18.08 -18.97 -6.96
CA LEU A 22 -16.90 -18.34 -7.54
C LEU A 22 -16.05 -17.84 -6.37
N ALA A 23 -14.93 -18.50 -6.11
CA ALA A 23 -13.91 -17.96 -5.24
C ALA A 23 -13.41 -16.67 -5.89
N VAL A 24 -13.84 -15.52 -5.35
CA VAL A 24 -13.21 -14.24 -5.66
C VAL A 24 -11.79 -14.37 -5.15
N THR A 25 -10.85 -14.64 -6.05
CA THR A 25 -9.42 -14.50 -5.77
C THR A 25 -9.21 -13.01 -5.55
N GLY A 26 -9.26 -12.56 -4.29
CA GLY A 26 -8.80 -11.23 -3.94
C GLY A 26 -7.37 -11.12 -4.45
N MET A 27 -7.12 -10.17 -5.35
CA MET A 27 -5.74 -9.84 -5.71
C MET A 27 -5.00 -9.52 -4.41
N PRO A 28 -3.77 -10.03 -4.22
CA PRO A 28 -3.00 -9.68 -3.04
C PRO A 28 -2.89 -8.16 -2.98
N ALA A 29 -3.23 -7.56 -1.84
CA ALA A 29 -2.96 -6.14 -1.63
C ALA A 29 -1.44 -5.94 -1.78
N GLN A 30 -1.03 -5.17 -2.78
CA GLN A 30 0.38 -4.84 -3.02
C GLN A 30 0.70 -3.54 -2.28
N ALA A 31 1.83 -3.52 -1.60
CA ALA A 31 2.30 -2.36 -0.87
C ALA A 31 3.81 -2.37 -0.74
N PHE A 32 4.41 -1.18 -0.74
CA PHE A 32 5.80 -0.97 -0.39
C PHE A 32 5.96 0.30 0.46
N ASN A 33 7.10 0.43 1.11
CA ASN A 33 7.39 1.58 1.97
C ASN A 33 8.55 2.39 1.39
N LEU A 34 8.40 3.71 1.45
CA LEU A 34 9.44 4.68 1.14
C LEU A 34 10.02 5.23 2.44
N ASN A 35 11.32 5.03 2.60
CA ASN A 35 12.11 5.68 3.63
C ASN A 35 12.60 7.04 3.13
N MET A 36 12.91 7.94 4.06
CA MET A 36 13.31 9.31 3.74
C MET A 36 14.80 9.55 3.99
N THR A 37 15.37 10.52 3.28
CA THR A 37 16.73 11.05 3.50
C THR A 37 16.66 12.57 3.65
N ASN A 38 17.36 13.11 4.64
CA ASN A 38 17.50 14.56 4.83
C ASN A 38 18.44 15.15 3.77
N THR A 39 18.02 16.24 3.12
CA THR A 39 18.76 16.89 2.03
C THR A 39 19.32 18.26 2.37
N SER A 40 18.72 19.00 3.33
CA SER A 40 19.18 20.35 3.71
C SER A 40 20.08 20.39 4.94
N ASN A 41 19.91 19.45 5.88
CA ASN A 41 20.69 19.31 7.11
C ASN A 41 21.01 20.64 7.83
N ASN A 42 19.96 21.43 8.11
CA ASN A 42 20.03 22.75 8.73
C ASN A 42 20.26 22.69 10.26
N GLY A 43 20.25 21.50 10.86
CA GLY A 43 20.46 21.31 12.30
C GLY A 43 21.24 20.04 12.63
N ALA A 44 21.36 19.76 13.93
CA ALA A 44 22.18 18.65 14.45
C ALA A 44 21.43 17.31 14.51
N VAL A 45 20.09 17.32 14.40
CA VAL A 45 19.24 16.13 14.54
C VAL A 45 18.65 15.77 13.17
N ASN A 46 18.78 14.51 12.79
CA ASN A 46 18.16 13.97 11.59
C ASN A 46 16.96 13.09 11.96
N VAL A 47 15.75 13.60 11.73
CA VAL A 47 14.49 12.90 12.01
C VAL A 47 14.05 11.95 10.89
N ALA A 48 14.81 11.79 9.80
CA ALA A 48 14.45 10.91 8.69
C ALA A 48 13.97 9.50 9.10
N PRO A 49 14.59 8.81 10.08
CA PRO A 49 14.16 7.46 10.48
C PRO A 49 12.75 7.36 11.05
N GLN A 50 12.15 8.48 11.50
CA GLN A 50 10.80 8.48 12.05
C GLN A 50 9.72 8.77 11.00
N LEU A 51 10.13 9.17 9.79
CA LEU A 51 9.26 9.60 8.71
C LEU A 51 9.22 8.53 7.63
N THR A 52 8.02 8.09 7.26
CA THR A 52 7.83 7.07 6.23
C THR A 52 6.63 7.39 5.35
N VAL A 53 6.61 6.83 4.14
CA VAL A 53 5.42 6.82 3.29
C VAL A 53 5.09 5.38 2.93
N ASP A 54 3.89 4.93 3.31
CA ASP A 54 3.34 3.67 2.82
C ASP A 54 2.65 3.93 1.48
N VAL A 55 2.98 3.14 0.48
CA VAL A 55 2.36 3.18 -0.85
C VAL A 55 1.55 1.92 -1.02
N ASN A 56 0.23 2.05 -1.15
CA ASN A 56 -0.71 0.93 -1.15
C ASN A 56 -1.54 0.92 -2.43
N ASP A 57 -1.65 -0.25 -3.06
CA ASP A 57 -2.73 -0.53 -4.02
C ASP A 57 -4.02 -0.76 -3.24
N ILE A 58 -4.95 0.19 -3.36
CA ILE A 58 -6.26 0.10 -2.69
C ILE A 58 -7.36 -0.43 -3.61
N GLY A 59 -6.96 -0.97 -4.77
CA GLY A 59 -7.84 -1.54 -5.79
C GLY A 59 -8.46 -0.48 -6.70
N SER A 60 -9.22 -0.95 -7.69
CA SER A 60 -9.92 -0.11 -8.68
C SER A 60 -9.01 0.83 -9.48
N GLY A 61 -7.72 0.51 -9.57
CA GLY A 61 -6.73 1.36 -10.23
C GLY A 61 -6.35 2.60 -9.41
N GLN A 62 -6.49 2.56 -8.08
CA GLN A 62 -6.20 3.69 -7.21
C GLN A 62 -5.03 3.36 -6.26
N VAL A 63 -4.19 4.36 -6.02
CA VAL A 63 -3.00 4.27 -5.16
C VAL A 63 -3.14 5.24 -4.00
N GLU A 64 -2.88 4.75 -2.79
CA GLU A 64 -2.81 5.57 -1.59
C GLU A 64 -1.37 5.76 -1.15
N PHE A 65 -1.00 7.02 -0.94
CA PHE A 65 0.25 7.43 -0.30
C PHE A 65 -0.05 7.91 1.11
N LYS A 66 0.33 7.11 2.10
CA LYS A 66 0.13 7.41 3.51
C LYS A 66 1.42 7.87 4.16
N PHE A 67 1.47 9.14 4.51
CA PHE A 67 2.57 9.77 5.21
C PHE A 67 2.41 9.53 6.71
N ASN A 68 3.48 9.08 7.35
CA ASN A 68 3.51 8.79 8.78
C ASN A 68 4.67 9.51 9.46
N ASN A 69 4.44 9.93 10.70
CA ASN A 69 5.47 10.44 11.59
C ASN A 69 5.41 9.69 12.91
N THR A 70 6.36 8.81 13.17
CA THR A 70 6.36 7.96 14.37
C THR A 70 6.91 8.68 15.61
N GLY A 71 7.62 9.81 15.45
CA GLY A 71 8.24 10.58 16.53
C GLY A 71 9.28 9.85 17.37
N SER A 72 9.90 8.80 16.82
CA SER A 72 10.88 7.97 17.54
C SER A 72 12.24 8.64 17.76
N VAL A 73 12.53 9.76 17.08
CA VAL A 73 13.80 10.48 17.16
C VAL A 73 13.67 11.80 17.90
N ASP A 74 12.80 12.70 17.44
CA ASP A 74 12.64 14.06 17.98
C ASP A 74 11.26 14.63 17.61
N PRO A 75 10.65 15.54 18.41
CA PRO A 75 9.54 16.36 17.93
C PRO A 75 9.81 16.94 16.54
N ALA A 76 8.87 16.73 15.62
CA ALA A 76 8.92 17.27 14.27
C ALA A 76 7.52 17.17 13.66
N SER A 77 7.22 18.04 12.68
CA SER A 77 5.94 17.99 11.95
C SER A 77 6.18 18.10 10.45
N ILE A 78 5.57 17.19 9.68
CA ILE A 78 5.55 17.30 8.22
C ILE A 78 4.52 18.38 7.88
N THR A 79 4.95 19.46 7.24
CA THR A 79 4.07 20.60 6.93
C THR A 79 3.73 20.69 5.46
N ALA A 80 4.60 20.19 4.57
CA ALA A 80 4.31 20.15 3.15
C ALA A 80 4.81 18.83 2.55
N VAL A 81 4.08 18.33 1.58
CA VAL A 81 4.40 17.11 0.81
C VAL A 81 4.35 17.43 -0.68
N TYR A 82 5.29 16.88 -1.42
CA TYR A 82 5.48 17.13 -2.84
C TYR A 82 5.67 15.81 -3.54
N PHE A 83 5.03 15.66 -4.69
CA PHE A 83 5.15 14.52 -5.57
C PHE A 83 5.73 14.96 -6.92
N GLY A 84 6.61 14.14 -7.48
CA GLY A 84 7.17 14.41 -8.80
C GLY A 84 8.43 13.61 -9.09
N LYS A 85 9.39 14.30 -9.71
CA LYS A 85 10.77 13.88 -10.09
C LYS A 85 10.93 12.90 -11.26
N GLY A 86 10.44 13.34 -12.41
CA GLY A 86 10.66 12.82 -13.76
C GLY A 86 9.75 13.64 -14.69
N SER A 87 9.68 13.38 -16.00
CA SER A 87 8.71 14.09 -16.88
C SER A 87 7.26 13.61 -16.73
N ASN A 88 7.01 12.55 -15.96
CA ASN A 88 5.87 11.66 -16.20
C ASN A 88 4.85 11.60 -15.04
N PHE A 89 4.97 12.40 -13.97
CA PHE A 89 4.06 12.25 -12.81
C PHE A 89 2.58 12.34 -13.20
N SER A 90 2.23 13.36 -14.00
CA SER A 90 0.86 13.54 -14.51
C SER A 90 0.46 12.54 -15.60
N ASP A 91 1.42 11.83 -16.20
CA ASP A 91 1.13 10.74 -17.13
C ASP A 91 0.68 9.49 -16.35
N VAL A 92 1.27 9.25 -15.17
CA VAL A 92 0.95 8.09 -14.32
C VAL A 92 -0.30 8.31 -13.47
N PHE A 93 -0.48 9.52 -12.93
CA PHE A 93 -1.48 9.79 -11.90
C PHE A 93 -2.47 10.91 -12.27
N SER A 94 -3.71 10.75 -11.80
CA SER A 94 -4.69 11.81 -11.64
C SER A 94 -5.04 11.98 -10.16
N PHE A 95 -5.05 13.21 -9.65
CA PHE A 95 -5.39 13.46 -8.26
C PHE A 95 -6.86 13.10 -7.98
N ASP A 96 -7.10 12.36 -6.90
CA ASP A 96 -8.43 12.01 -6.41
C ASP A 96 -8.76 12.80 -5.14
N SER A 97 -8.04 12.57 -4.05
CA SER A 97 -8.40 13.14 -2.76
C SER A 97 -7.26 13.23 -1.74
N ILE A 98 -7.47 14.12 -0.75
CA ILE A 98 -6.69 14.19 0.49
C ILE A 98 -7.58 13.71 1.64
N VAL A 99 -7.11 12.71 2.38
CA VAL A 99 -7.77 12.18 3.57
C VAL A 99 -6.97 12.57 4.81
N ASN A 100 -7.51 13.57 5.51
CA ASN A 100 -6.92 14.10 6.74
C ASN A 100 -7.27 13.22 7.95
N SER A 101 -6.28 12.90 8.78
CA SER A 101 -6.52 12.30 10.10
C SER A 101 -6.87 13.36 11.14
N SER A 102 -7.21 12.94 12.37
CA SER A 102 -7.48 13.88 13.46
C SER A 102 -6.23 14.70 13.77
N GLY A 103 -6.35 16.03 13.82
CA GLY A 103 -5.23 16.94 14.09
C GLY A 103 -4.51 17.44 12.82
N VAL A 104 -4.65 16.70 11.72
CA VAL A 104 -4.03 17.02 10.42
C VAL A 104 -5.02 17.76 9.53
N LYS A 105 -4.55 18.76 8.77
CA LYS A 105 -5.36 19.46 7.77
C LYS A 105 -4.50 19.98 6.63
N PHE A 106 -4.53 19.29 5.51
CA PHE A 106 -3.84 19.65 4.28
C PHE A 106 -4.83 20.04 3.18
N SER A 107 -4.39 20.95 2.33
CA SER A 107 -5.06 21.35 1.10
C SER A 107 -4.12 21.18 -0.10
N ASP A 108 -4.69 21.08 -1.30
CA ASP A 108 -3.93 21.10 -2.55
C ASP A 108 -3.18 22.43 -2.71
N GLY A 109 -1.98 22.32 -3.28
CA GLY A 109 -0.99 23.37 -3.42
C GLY A 109 -0.05 23.45 -2.23
N ALA A 110 1.13 24.02 -2.47
CA ALA A 110 2.11 24.29 -1.42
C ALA A 110 2.88 25.59 -1.65
N SER A 111 3.35 26.18 -0.56
CA SER A 111 4.24 27.35 -0.58
C SER A 111 5.52 27.10 0.22
N PRO A 112 6.68 26.94 -0.43
CA PRO A 112 6.94 27.13 -1.86
C PRO A 112 6.32 26.05 -2.75
N LYS A 113 6.15 26.34 -4.04
CA LYS A 113 5.57 25.40 -5.03
C LYS A 113 6.44 24.17 -5.29
N ASN A 114 7.74 24.27 -5.05
CA ASN A 114 8.71 23.18 -5.26
C ASN A 114 9.49 22.96 -3.97
N PRO A 115 10.00 21.74 -3.73
CA PRO A 115 10.82 21.46 -2.57
C PRO A 115 12.14 22.23 -2.62
N GLY A 116 12.63 22.61 -1.44
CA GLY A 116 13.93 23.25 -1.25
C GLY A 116 15.08 22.23 -1.09
N GLY A 117 16.11 22.61 -0.33
CA GLY A 117 17.20 21.70 0.07
C GLY A 117 18.10 21.20 -1.08
N GLY A 118 18.12 21.90 -2.22
CA GLY A 118 18.93 21.50 -3.38
C GLY A 118 18.35 20.34 -4.19
N ILE A 119 17.11 19.92 -3.90
CA ILE A 119 16.43 18.85 -4.62
C ILE A 119 16.11 19.31 -6.05
N LYS A 120 16.59 18.58 -7.05
CA LYS A 120 16.18 18.79 -8.46
C LYS A 120 14.78 18.21 -8.64
N TRP A 121 13.84 19.04 -9.06
CA TRP A 121 12.43 18.68 -9.04
C TRP A 121 11.74 19.01 -10.35
N ASN A 122 10.93 18.08 -10.84
CA ASN A 122 9.86 18.37 -11.76
C ASN A 122 8.53 18.15 -11.02
N SER A 123 7.71 19.19 -10.96
CA SER A 123 6.51 19.22 -10.12
C SER A 123 5.40 18.38 -10.73
N GLY A 124 4.79 17.52 -9.91
CA GLY A 124 3.54 16.84 -10.21
C GLY A 124 2.39 17.41 -9.38
N PHE A 125 2.37 17.06 -8.11
CA PHE A 125 1.36 17.48 -7.13
C PHE A 125 2.05 17.96 -5.86
N ALA A 126 1.41 18.87 -5.11
CA ALA A 126 1.88 19.27 -3.79
C ALA A 126 0.70 19.59 -2.89
N ALA A 127 0.86 19.36 -1.59
CA ALA A 127 -0.11 19.73 -0.57
C ALA A 127 0.62 20.30 0.66
N ASP A 128 -0.02 21.24 1.33
CA ASP A 128 0.54 21.97 2.47
C ASP A 128 -0.50 22.04 3.59
N ALA A 129 0.00 22.10 4.81
CA ALA A 129 -0.80 22.20 6.01
C ALA A 129 -1.50 23.56 6.06
N ASP A 130 -2.82 23.54 6.30
CA ASP A 130 -3.63 24.73 6.49
C ASP A 130 -3.26 25.41 7.81
N SER A 131 -2.24 26.27 7.79
CA SER A 131 -1.70 26.88 9.01
C SER A 131 -2.04 28.37 9.11
N PRO A 132 -3.25 28.76 9.58
CA PRO A 132 -3.66 30.15 9.61
C PRO A 132 -2.90 31.03 10.62
N LYS A 133 -2.16 30.44 11.58
CA LYS A 133 -1.48 31.18 12.67
C LYS A 133 -0.22 30.48 13.22
N GLY A 134 0.80 30.23 12.40
CA GLY A 134 2.12 29.81 12.87
C GLY A 134 2.82 28.82 11.95
N PHE A 135 4.04 28.45 12.31
CA PHE A 135 4.74 27.30 11.73
C PHE A 135 4.04 26.01 12.24
N ASN A 136 4.06 24.93 11.47
CA ASN A 136 3.59 23.58 11.84
C ASN A 136 2.15 23.31 12.33
N LYS A 137 1.20 24.27 12.32
CA LYS A 137 -0.19 23.94 12.73
C LYS A 137 -0.88 23.09 11.68
N ASN A 138 -1.54 22.04 12.15
CA ASN A 138 -2.25 21.05 11.34
C ASN A 138 -1.35 20.25 10.38
N GLY A 139 -0.02 20.33 10.57
CA GLY A 139 0.91 19.40 9.95
C GLY A 139 0.74 17.99 10.52
N ILE A 140 1.55 17.05 10.05
CA ILE A 140 1.57 15.67 10.54
C ILE A 140 2.55 15.59 11.71
N ASP A 141 2.05 15.69 12.94
CA ASP A 141 2.85 15.57 14.16
C ASP A 141 3.09 14.10 14.53
N VAL A 142 3.77 13.87 15.65
CA VAL A 142 4.09 12.54 16.16
C VAL A 142 2.83 11.72 16.41
N GLY A 143 2.78 10.55 15.79
CA GLY A 143 1.66 9.60 15.86
C GLY A 143 0.52 9.90 14.88
N GLU A 144 0.61 10.97 14.09
CA GLU A 144 -0.39 11.34 13.11
C GLU A 144 -0.04 10.84 11.70
N SER A 145 -1.01 10.91 10.79
CA SER A 145 -0.81 10.54 9.38
C SER A 145 -1.66 11.37 8.43
N LEU A 146 -1.26 11.37 7.16
CA LEU A 146 -2.03 11.94 6.04
C LEU A 146 -2.08 10.89 4.93
N ALA A 147 -3.24 10.68 4.32
CA ALA A 147 -3.34 9.87 3.12
C ALA A 147 -3.70 10.75 1.92
N ILE A 148 -2.98 10.57 0.81
CA ILE A 148 -3.26 11.23 -0.47
C ILE A 148 -3.48 10.14 -1.50
N LYS A 149 -4.58 10.25 -2.24
CA LYS A 149 -5.03 9.24 -3.20
C LYS A 149 -4.93 9.77 -4.61
N PHE A 150 -4.49 8.90 -5.49
CA PHE A 150 -4.44 9.15 -6.92
C PHE A 150 -5.06 7.97 -7.67
N ASP A 151 -5.79 8.29 -8.72
CA ASP A 151 -6.16 7.31 -9.73
C ASP A 151 -4.96 7.08 -10.67
N LEU A 152 -4.71 5.83 -11.03
CA LEU A 152 -3.78 5.47 -12.10
C LEU A 152 -4.43 5.78 -13.44
N ASN A 153 -3.70 6.50 -14.28
CA ASN A 153 -4.14 6.74 -15.64
C ASN A 153 -4.14 5.43 -16.44
N SER A 154 -4.96 5.40 -17.50
CA SER A 154 -5.11 4.23 -18.35
C SER A 154 -3.76 3.75 -18.90
N GLY A 155 -3.47 2.46 -18.71
CA GLY A 155 -2.23 1.84 -19.18
C GLY A 155 -1.13 1.74 -18.13
N PHE A 156 -1.32 2.36 -16.96
CA PHE A 156 -0.44 2.22 -15.80
C PHE A 156 -1.02 1.23 -14.78
N SER A 157 -0.12 0.62 -14.03
CA SER A 157 -0.39 -0.34 -12.97
C SER A 157 0.37 0.04 -11.69
N PHE A 158 0.06 -0.62 -10.58
CA PHE A 158 0.80 -0.43 -9.34
C PHE A 158 2.29 -0.81 -9.47
N THR A 159 2.61 -1.80 -10.32
CA THR A 159 3.99 -2.16 -10.63
C THR A 159 4.75 -1.01 -11.29
N ASP A 160 4.11 -0.26 -12.21
CA ASP A 160 4.74 0.91 -12.82
C ASP A 160 5.03 2.02 -11.80
N VAL A 161 4.23 2.11 -10.74
CA VAL A 161 4.48 3.03 -9.62
C VAL A 161 5.72 2.61 -8.85
N GLU A 162 5.80 1.34 -8.45
CA GLU A 162 6.96 0.79 -7.74
C GLU A 162 8.25 0.95 -8.57
N ASP A 163 8.19 0.60 -9.86
CA ASP A 163 9.30 0.76 -10.80
C ASP A 163 9.72 2.23 -10.96
N GLY A 164 8.76 3.16 -11.02
CA GLY A 164 9.04 4.58 -11.10
C GLY A 164 9.78 5.12 -9.87
N PHE A 165 9.44 4.65 -8.67
CA PHE A 165 10.21 5.00 -7.47
C PHE A 165 11.58 4.28 -7.44
N ALA A 166 11.66 3.05 -7.95
CA ALA A 166 12.91 2.29 -8.03
C ALA A 166 13.91 2.94 -9.01
N SER A 167 13.43 3.56 -10.09
CA SER A 167 14.24 4.25 -11.09
C SER A 167 14.53 5.73 -10.76
N ASP A 168 13.97 6.26 -9.67
CA ASP A 168 14.02 7.70 -9.30
C ASP A 168 13.30 8.61 -10.33
N ASP A 169 12.40 8.07 -11.17
CA ASP A 169 11.48 8.80 -12.05
C ASP A 169 10.21 9.27 -11.32
N LEU A 170 9.91 8.66 -10.17
CA LEU A 170 8.95 9.11 -9.17
C LEU A 170 9.69 9.31 -7.85
N SER A 171 9.35 10.39 -7.16
CA SER A 171 9.90 10.73 -5.87
C SER A 171 8.91 11.58 -5.07
N ILE A 172 9.04 11.50 -3.76
CA ILE A 172 8.33 12.34 -2.80
C ILE A 172 9.34 13.21 -2.08
N ALA A 173 9.01 14.48 -1.90
CA ALA A 173 9.76 15.38 -1.03
C ALA A 173 8.84 15.94 0.06
N MET A 174 9.43 16.32 1.19
CA MET A 174 8.71 16.86 2.33
C MET A 174 9.44 18.06 2.92
N HIS A 175 8.68 19.05 3.37
CA HIS A 175 9.16 20.06 4.30
C HIS A 175 8.75 19.65 5.72
N VAL A 176 9.73 19.51 6.59
CA VAL A 176 9.51 19.15 7.99
C VAL A 176 9.99 20.30 8.86
N GLN A 177 9.13 20.75 9.76
CA GLN A 177 9.36 21.90 10.63
C GLN A 177 9.31 21.49 12.10
N SER A 178 9.72 22.44 12.94
CA SER A 178 9.69 22.31 14.41
C SER A 178 10.48 21.09 14.91
N ILE A 179 11.58 20.77 14.20
CA ILE A 179 12.56 19.76 14.62
C ILE A 179 13.29 20.29 15.84
N GLY A 180 13.24 19.57 16.96
CA GLY A 180 13.68 20.08 18.27
C GLY A 180 12.56 20.76 19.07
N GLY A 181 11.32 20.74 18.58
CA GLY A 181 10.15 21.35 19.22
C GLY A 181 9.93 22.82 18.87
N SER A 182 9.34 23.57 19.80
CA SER A 182 8.96 24.97 19.57
C SER A 182 10.18 25.87 19.33
N GLY A 183 10.21 26.57 18.19
CA GLY A 183 11.37 27.36 17.77
C GLY A 183 12.51 26.52 17.22
N GLY A 184 12.27 25.23 16.97
CA GLY A 184 13.17 24.31 16.31
C GLY A 184 13.47 24.69 14.85
N PHE A 185 14.35 23.91 14.23
CA PHE A 185 14.73 24.11 12.83
C PHE A 185 13.79 23.35 11.89
N SER A 186 13.99 23.55 10.58
CA SER A 186 13.27 22.84 9.54
C SER A 186 14.24 22.21 8.56
N ASP A 187 13.89 21.05 8.03
CA ASP A 187 14.66 20.38 7.00
C ASP A 187 13.78 19.86 5.86
N TRP A 188 14.44 19.66 4.72
CA TRP A 188 13.90 19.05 3.53
C TRP A 188 14.28 17.58 3.49
N PHE A 189 13.34 16.75 3.07
CA PHE A 189 13.52 15.31 2.97
C PHE A 189 13.08 14.83 1.61
N GLN A 190 13.72 13.79 1.09
CA GLN A 190 13.36 13.13 -0.16
C GLN A 190 13.24 11.63 0.06
N SER A 191 12.31 10.99 -0.64
CA SER A 191 12.15 9.54 -0.63
C SER A 191 13.36 8.85 -1.26
N ASN A 192 13.77 7.74 -0.67
CA ASN A 192 14.71 6.80 -1.29
C ASN A 192 13.94 5.82 -2.18
N PRO A 193 14.59 5.21 -3.18
CA PRO A 193 14.03 4.05 -3.88
C PRO A 193 13.56 2.98 -2.89
N PRO A 194 12.45 2.27 -3.19
CA PRO A 194 11.97 1.20 -2.34
C PRO A 194 13.06 0.14 -2.19
N VAL A 195 13.28 -0.29 -0.96
CA VAL A 195 14.14 -1.44 -0.67
C VAL A 195 13.30 -2.69 -0.83
N ASN A 196 13.40 -3.37 -1.97
CA ASN A 196 12.70 -4.65 -2.17
C ASN A 196 13.11 -5.63 -1.05
N PRO A 197 12.20 -6.03 -0.15
CA PRO A 197 12.49 -7.14 0.73
C PRO A 197 12.75 -8.37 -0.17
N PRO A 198 13.72 -9.23 0.18
CA PRO A 198 13.97 -10.44 -0.61
C PRO A 198 12.66 -11.21 -0.77
N ALA A 199 12.30 -11.56 -2.01
CA ALA A 199 11.05 -12.25 -2.32
C ALA A 199 10.86 -13.45 -1.39
N VAL A 200 9.90 -13.35 -0.47
CA VAL A 200 9.57 -14.45 0.44
C VAL A 200 8.83 -15.49 -0.39
N PRO A 201 9.32 -16.75 -0.48
CA PRO A 201 8.66 -17.77 -1.27
C PRO A 201 7.21 -17.94 -0.81
N GLU A 202 6.27 -17.79 -1.73
CA GLU A 202 4.85 -17.83 -1.41
C GLU A 202 4.49 -19.14 -0.68
N PRO A 203 3.61 -19.10 0.34
CA PRO A 203 3.18 -20.28 1.11
C PRO A 203 2.67 -21.45 0.24
N LEU A 204 2.18 -21.15 -0.96
CA LEU A 204 1.74 -22.15 -1.94
C LEU A 204 2.88 -22.96 -2.56
N THR A 205 4.11 -22.43 -2.60
CA THR A 205 5.30 -23.18 -3.04
C THR A 205 5.64 -24.29 -2.03
N PHE A 206 5.44 -24.03 -0.74
CA PHE A 206 5.56 -25.05 0.30
C PHE A 206 4.45 -26.10 0.23
N LEU A 207 3.22 -25.69 -0.05
CA LEU A 207 2.10 -26.62 -0.16
C LEU A 207 2.22 -27.50 -1.42
N GLY A 208 2.63 -26.93 -2.56
CA GLY A 208 2.86 -27.67 -3.80
C GLY A 208 4.00 -28.69 -3.70
N SER A 209 5.09 -28.33 -3.01
CA SER A 209 6.21 -29.26 -2.79
C SER A 209 5.88 -30.36 -1.77
N ALA A 210 5.14 -30.06 -0.70
CA ALA A 210 4.68 -31.07 0.27
C ALA A 210 3.69 -32.09 -0.37
N VAL A 211 2.79 -31.62 -1.22
CA VAL A 211 1.84 -32.46 -1.97
C VAL A 211 2.56 -33.33 -3.00
N ALA A 212 3.52 -32.79 -3.77
CA ALA A 212 4.28 -33.56 -4.76
C ALA A 212 5.06 -34.73 -4.13
N LEU A 213 5.66 -34.52 -2.95
CA LEU A 213 6.37 -35.57 -2.21
C LEU A 213 5.41 -36.55 -1.52
N GLY A 214 4.28 -36.08 -1.02
CA GLY A 214 3.28 -36.90 -0.33
C GLY A 214 2.53 -37.85 -1.27
N PHE A 215 2.05 -37.38 -2.42
CA PHE A 215 1.31 -38.23 -3.36
C PHE A 215 2.21 -39.20 -4.14
N GLY A 216 3.44 -38.80 -4.50
CA GLY A 216 4.39 -39.68 -5.18
C GLY A 216 4.78 -40.93 -4.37
N ALA A 217 4.93 -40.78 -3.05
CA ALA A 217 5.25 -41.90 -2.16
C ALA A 217 4.07 -42.87 -1.99
N ILE A 218 2.83 -42.38 -1.97
CA ILE A 218 1.63 -43.20 -1.79
C ILE A 218 1.36 -44.05 -3.03
N PHE A 219 1.48 -43.49 -4.24
CA PHE A 219 1.27 -44.26 -5.48
C PHE A 219 2.36 -45.32 -5.73
N LYS A 220 3.61 -45.07 -5.32
CA LYS A 220 4.69 -46.07 -5.44
C LYS A 220 4.47 -47.28 -4.53
N LYS A 221 3.90 -47.07 -3.33
CA LYS A 221 3.60 -48.14 -2.37
C LYS A 221 2.47 -49.06 -2.84
N GLU A 222 1.46 -48.50 -3.49
CA GLU A 222 0.34 -49.25 -4.09
C GLU A 222 0.80 -50.10 -5.28
N TYR A 223 1.66 -49.56 -6.15
CA TYR A 223 2.14 -50.28 -7.33
C TYR A 223 3.02 -51.50 -6.99
N SER A 224 3.88 -51.38 -5.97
CA SER A 224 4.77 -52.47 -5.55
C SER A 224 4.01 -53.65 -4.91
N LYS A 225 2.88 -53.39 -4.22
CA LYS A 225 2.02 -54.45 -3.65
C LYS A 225 1.32 -55.29 -4.72
N LYS A 226 0.97 -54.70 -5.87
CA LYS A 226 0.33 -55.44 -6.98
C LYS A 226 1.31 -56.37 -7.70
N GLN A 227 2.57 -55.96 -7.88
CA GLN A 227 3.57 -56.83 -8.52
C GLN A 227 3.99 -58.02 -7.64
N ASN A 228 4.03 -57.86 -6.32
CA ASN A 228 4.37 -58.98 -5.43
C ASN A 228 3.23 -60.00 -5.32
N LYS A 229 1.97 -59.59 -5.50
CA LYS A 229 0.82 -60.53 -5.53
C LYS A 229 0.74 -61.34 -6.84
N SER A 230 1.25 -60.83 -7.97
CA SER A 230 1.24 -61.61 -9.22
C SER A 230 2.37 -62.65 -9.27
N LYS A 231 3.51 -62.40 -8.62
CA LYS A 231 4.63 -63.35 -8.52
C LYS A 231 4.38 -64.51 -7.55
N ALA A 232 3.45 -64.38 -6.61
CA ALA A 232 3.09 -65.44 -5.66
C ALA A 232 1.99 -66.40 -6.17
N LYS A 233 1.55 -66.24 -7.43
CA LYS A 233 0.52 -67.06 -8.08
C LYS A 233 1.04 -67.79 -9.33
N ALA A 234 2.35 -67.80 -9.58
CA ALA A 234 3.00 -68.57 -10.63
C ALA A 234 3.76 -69.75 -10.00
#